data_AF-M7BGJ9-F1
#
_entry.id   AF-M7BGJ9-F1
#
_cell.length_a   1.000
_cell.length_b   1.000
_cell.length_c   1.000
_cell.angle_alpha   90.00
_cell.angle_beta   90.00
_cell.angle_gamma   90.00
#
_symmetry.space_group_name_H-M   'P 1'
#
loop_
_entity.id
_entity.type
_entity.pdbx_description
1 polymer ?
#
loop_
_entity_poly.entity_id
_entity_poly.type
_entity_poly.pdbx_seq_one_letter_code
_entity_poly.pdbx_strand_id
1 'polypeptide(L)'
;GERNNGFDVLYHNMKHGHLSTKDLADFIRERATIEEVYSRSMTKLAKSASNYTQLGTFAPVWDVFKISTEKVASCHLELVRKLQELIKEVQKYGDEQIKAHKKTKEEVSGTLEAVQNIQSIIQALQKSKENYNTKCVEQERSKKEGATQREIDKESLLSAISAMQDQP
;
A
#
# COMPACT_ATOMS: atom_id res chain seq x y z
N GLY A 1 -19.12 -2.50 -3.30
CA GLY A 1 -18.55 -2.03 -4.57
C GLY A 1 -18.71 -3.11 -5.62
N GLU A 2 -18.50 -2.78 -6.90
CA GLU A 2 -18.54 -3.79 -7.98
C GLU A 2 -17.66 -5.00 -7.64
N ARG A 3 -18.19 -6.22 -7.88
CA ARG A 3 -17.49 -7.51 -7.69
C ARG A 3 -17.03 -7.86 -6.26
N ASN A 4 -17.45 -7.12 -5.24
CA ASN A 4 -17.03 -7.31 -3.84
C ASN A 4 -15.52 -7.10 -3.58
N ASN A 5 -14.81 -6.40 -4.47
CA ASN A 5 -13.35 -6.21 -4.38
C ASN A 5 -12.89 -5.14 -3.38
N GLY A 6 -13.83 -4.55 -2.62
CA GLY A 6 -13.50 -3.43 -1.71
C GLY A 6 -12.51 -3.83 -0.61
N PHE A 7 -12.62 -5.07 -0.11
CA PHE A 7 -11.70 -5.61 0.89
C PHE A 7 -10.26 -5.67 0.35
N ASP A 8 -10.07 -6.23 -0.85
CA ASP A 8 -8.74 -6.36 -1.46
C ASP A 8 -8.08 -5.01 -1.70
N VAL A 9 -8.86 -4.03 -2.20
CA VAL A 9 -8.38 -2.66 -2.42
C VAL A 9 -7.90 -2.02 -1.11
N LEU A 10 -8.71 -2.10 -0.05
CA LEU A 10 -8.35 -1.52 1.25
C LEU A 10 -7.15 -2.25 1.88
N TYR A 11 -7.12 -3.57 1.81
CA TYR A 11 -6.03 -4.38 2.35
C TYR A 11 -4.71 -4.13 1.63
N HIS A 12 -4.72 -4.02 0.30
CA HIS A 12 -3.54 -3.63 -0.47
C HIS A 12 -3.13 -2.19 -0.18
N ASN A 13 -4.07 -1.24 -0.11
CA ASN A 13 -3.76 0.14 0.23
C ASN A 13 -3.04 0.26 1.58
N MET A 14 -3.50 -0.49 2.59
CA MET A 14 -2.81 -0.60 3.87
C MET A 14 -1.36 -1.05 3.66
N LYS A 15 -1.12 -2.14 2.92
CA LYS A 15 0.24 -2.65 2.63
C LYS A 15 1.15 -1.67 1.91
N HIS A 16 0.62 -0.80 1.06
CA HIS A 16 1.40 0.25 0.39
C HIS A 16 1.96 1.29 1.39
N GLY A 17 1.44 1.39 2.61
CA GLY A 17 1.95 2.30 3.63
C GLY A 17 3.44 2.08 3.97
N HIS A 18 3.97 0.87 3.83
CA HIS A 18 5.41 0.61 4.01
C HIS A 18 6.27 1.32 2.95
N LEU A 19 5.77 1.44 1.71
CA LEU A 19 6.46 2.18 0.66
C LEU A 19 6.60 3.66 1.03
N SER A 20 5.52 4.27 1.53
CA SER A 20 5.56 5.66 1.99
C SER A 20 6.57 5.89 3.12
N THR A 21 6.66 4.96 4.07
CA THR A 21 7.66 5.04 5.17
C THR A 21 9.09 4.98 4.63
N LYS A 22 9.35 4.10 3.65
CA LYS A 22 10.65 4.00 2.99
C LYS A 22 10.99 5.28 2.23
N ASP A 23 10.07 5.76 1.38
CA ASP A 23 10.27 6.96 0.57
C ASP A 23 10.55 8.18 1.45
N LEU A 24 9.87 8.29 2.60
CA LEU A 24 10.12 9.35 3.57
C LEU A 24 11.53 9.25 4.18
N ALA A 25 11.98 8.05 4.57
CA ALA A 25 13.33 7.86 5.10
C ALA A 25 14.41 8.21 4.06
N ASP A 26 14.17 7.86 2.80
CA ASP A 26 15.07 8.17 1.68
C ASP A 26 15.13 9.69 1.44
N PHE A 27 13.99 10.38 1.43
CA PHE A 27 13.92 11.83 1.33
C PHE A 27 14.65 12.56 2.47
N ILE A 28 14.45 12.12 3.72
CA ILE A 28 15.14 12.72 4.88
C ILE A 28 16.66 12.49 4.77
N ARG A 29 17.09 11.34 4.24
CA ARG A 29 18.51 11.04 4.01
C ARG A 29 19.12 11.99 2.98
N GLU A 30 18.45 12.21 1.86
CA GLU A 30 18.89 13.18 0.84
C GLU A 30 18.99 14.59 1.44
N ARG A 31 17.98 15.00 2.21
CA ARG A 31 18.02 16.28 2.93
C ARG A 31 19.21 16.37 3.89
N ALA A 32 19.48 15.32 4.67
CA ALA A 32 20.63 15.29 5.57
C ALA A 32 21.96 15.40 4.81
N THR A 33 22.09 14.77 3.63
CA THR A 33 23.26 14.91 2.76
C THR A 33 23.46 16.35 2.30
N ILE A 34 22.38 17.05 1.89
CA ILE A 34 22.44 18.46 1.50
C ILE A 34 22.92 19.35 2.66
N GLU A 35 22.33 19.16 3.84
CA GLU A 35 22.69 19.91 5.06
C GLU A 35 24.15 19.67 5.48
N GLU A 36 24.66 18.44 5.30
CA GLU A 36 26.05 18.10 5.58
C GLU A 36 27.01 18.79 4.60
N VAL A 37 26.69 18.81 3.31
CA VAL A 37 27.47 19.54 2.29
C VAL A 37 27.50 21.03 2.60
N TYR A 38 26.38 21.61 3.02
CA TYR A 38 26.29 23.01 3.43
C TYR A 38 27.18 23.30 4.65
N SER A 39 27.06 22.49 5.70
CA SER A 39 27.88 22.61 6.91
C SER A 39 29.40 22.54 6.60
N ARG A 40 29.82 21.58 5.76
CA ARG A 40 31.21 21.43 5.33
C ARG A 40 31.70 22.63 4.52
N SER A 41 30.85 23.20 3.67
CA SER A 41 31.16 24.39 2.86
C SER A 41 31.32 25.63 3.76
N MET A 42 30.42 25.82 4.72
CA MET A 42 30.52 26.89 5.72
C MET A 42 31.77 26.74 6.60
N THR A 43 32.13 25.52 6.99
CA THR A 43 33.36 25.25 7.73
C THR A 43 34.61 25.67 6.93
N LYS A 44 34.63 25.39 5.62
CA LYS A 44 35.73 25.81 4.74
C LYS A 44 35.78 27.34 4.61
N LEU A 45 34.61 27.98 4.45
CA LEU A 45 34.50 29.43 4.36
C LEU A 45 35.02 30.12 5.63
N ALA A 46 34.63 29.63 6.81
CA ALA A 46 35.12 30.17 8.08
C ALA A 46 36.65 30.11 8.19
N LYS A 47 37.26 28.98 7.79
CA LYS A 47 38.73 28.82 7.76
C LYS A 47 39.39 29.78 6.77
N SER A 48 38.73 30.12 5.66
CA SER A 48 39.29 31.06 4.68
C SER A 48 39.34 32.50 5.20
N ALA A 49 38.56 32.85 6.24
CA ALA A 49 38.55 34.19 6.81
C ALA A 49 39.95 34.63 7.31
N SER A 50 40.76 33.69 7.80
CA SER A 50 42.15 33.98 8.23
C SER A 50 43.12 34.26 7.08
N ASN A 51 42.72 34.03 5.82
CA ASN A 51 43.55 34.28 4.64
C ASN A 51 43.41 35.72 4.12
N TYR A 52 42.46 36.50 4.62
CA TYR A 52 42.30 37.90 4.23
C TYR A 52 43.32 38.81 4.93
N THR A 53 43.48 40.02 4.40
CA THR A 53 44.41 41.00 4.94
C THR A 53 44.16 41.26 6.42
N GLN A 54 45.23 41.13 7.21
CA GLN A 54 45.24 41.46 8.64
C GLN A 54 45.74 42.89 8.88
N LEU A 55 45.89 43.68 7.81
CA LEU A 55 46.31 45.07 7.88
C LEU A 55 45.09 45.99 8.00
N GLY A 56 45.24 47.05 8.79
CA GLY A 56 44.23 48.10 8.96
C GLY A 56 43.21 47.80 10.07
N THR A 57 42.42 48.82 10.38
CA THR A 57 41.46 48.80 11.49
C THR A 57 40.27 47.84 11.28
N PHE A 58 40.10 47.31 10.07
CA PHE A 58 39.06 46.35 9.73
C PHE A 58 39.45 44.89 10.05
N ALA A 59 40.74 44.60 10.28
CA ALA A 59 41.21 43.23 10.52
C ALA A 59 40.41 42.44 11.59
N PRO A 60 40.03 43.02 12.75
CA PRO A 60 39.24 42.31 13.77
C PRO A 60 37.84 41.88 13.31
N VAL A 61 37.29 42.49 12.26
CA VAL A 61 35.97 42.14 11.73
C VAL A 61 35.97 40.76 11.10
N TRP A 62 37.10 40.32 10.53
CA TRP A 62 37.22 38.96 9.98
C TRP A 62 37.05 37.86 11.03
N ASP A 63 37.47 38.10 12.28
CA ASP A 63 37.24 37.15 13.38
C ASP A 63 35.74 37.04 13.74
N VAL A 64 34.99 38.14 13.65
CA VAL A 64 33.52 38.12 13.83
C VAL A 64 32.86 37.27 12.73
N PHE A 65 33.28 37.42 11.48
CA PHE A 65 32.80 36.59 10.37
C PHE A 65 33.18 35.13 10.54
N LYS A 66 34.41 34.84 10.95
CA LYS A 66 34.88 33.48 11.23
C LYS A 66 33.99 32.79 12.27
N ILE A 67 33.84 33.41 13.45
CA ILE A 67 33.08 32.84 14.57
C ILE A 67 31.60 32.65 14.21
N SER A 68 30.98 33.65 13.56
CA SER A 68 29.57 33.54 13.16
C SER A 68 29.36 32.44 12.11
N THR A 69 30.27 32.32 11.15
CA THR A 69 30.25 31.26 10.12
C THR A 69 30.47 29.87 10.72
N GLU A 70 31.36 29.72 11.71
CA GLU A 70 31.56 28.46 12.47
C GLU A 70 30.31 28.05 13.24
N LYS A 71 29.59 29.01 13.83
CA LYS A 71 28.31 28.75 14.51
C LYS A 71 27.26 28.27 13.51
N VAL A 72 27.13 28.91 12.36
CA VAL A 72 26.20 28.46 11.30
C VAL A 72 26.54 27.04 10.85
N ALA A 73 27.81 26.75 10.56
CA ALA A 73 28.24 25.40 10.20
C ALA A 73 27.85 24.35 11.27
N SER A 74 28.00 24.71 12.54
CA SER A 74 27.64 23.85 13.68
C SER A 74 26.13 23.62 13.79
N CYS A 75 25.31 24.64 13.56
CA CYS A 75 23.84 24.51 13.54
C CYS A 75 23.38 23.53 12.46
N HIS A 76 23.91 23.65 11.24
CA HIS A 76 23.59 22.72 10.16
C HIS A 76 24.06 21.28 10.47
N LEU A 77 25.23 21.12 11.10
CA LEU A 77 25.69 19.79 11.52
C LEU A 77 24.82 19.18 12.62
N GLU A 78 24.33 20.00 13.56
CA GLU A 78 23.38 19.55 14.58
C GLU A 78 22.06 19.10 13.94
N LEU A 79 21.57 19.84 12.95
CA LEU A 79 20.39 19.45 12.17
C LEU A 79 20.60 18.10 11.48
N VAL A 80 21.76 17.86 10.85
CA VAL A 80 22.10 16.55 10.24
C VAL A 80 21.96 15.42 11.27
N ARG A 81 22.49 15.59 12.49
CA ARG A 81 22.37 14.58 13.56
C ARG A 81 20.91 14.32 13.93
N LYS A 82 20.10 15.37 14.06
CA LYS A 82 18.66 15.24 14.34
C LYS A 82 17.92 14.51 13.22
N LEU A 83 18.26 14.79 11.96
CA LEU A 83 17.70 14.10 10.81
C LEU A 83 18.11 12.62 10.79
N GLN A 84 19.34 12.29 11.18
CA GLN A 84 19.79 10.90 11.29
C GLN A 84 19.06 10.13 12.37
N GLU A 85 18.80 10.73 13.54
CA GLU A 85 17.96 10.11 14.57
C GLU A 85 16.51 9.95 14.10
N LEU A 86 15.95 10.97 13.43
CA LEU A 86 14.60 10.88 12.84
C LEU A 86 14.49 9.74 11.82
N ILE A 87 15.51 9.52 10.98
CA ILE A 87 15.53 8.38 10.04
C ILE A 87 15.40 7.06 10.80
N LYS A 88 16.08 6.89 11.94
CA LYS A 88 15.98 5.67 12.76
C LYS A 88 14.57 5.48 13.31
N GLU A 89 13.92 6.56 13.76
CA GLU A 89 12.54 6.51 14.25
C GLU A 89 11.55 6.14 13.14
N VAL A 90 11.73 6.71 11.93
CA VAL A 90 10.92 6.37 10.75
C VAL A 90 11.12 4.91 10.34
N GLN A 91 12.35 4.41 10.36
CA GLN A 91 12.65 2.99 10.08
C GLN A 91 12.01 2.07 11.12
N LYS A 92 12.13 2.40 12.40
CA LYS A 92 11.49 1.66 13.49
C LYS A 92 9.97 1.61 13.32
N TYR A 93 9.35 2.74 12.96
CA TYR A 93 7.92 2.78 12.64
C TYR A 93 7.57 1.86 11.46
N GLY A 94 8.42 1.81 10.42
CA GLY A 94 8.26 0.87 9.30
C GLY A 94 8.24 -0.60 9.74
N ASP A 95 9.14 -1.00 10.64
CA ASP A 95 9.19 -2.36 11.19
C ASP A 95 7.95 -2.68 12.05
N GLU A 96 7.50 -1.72 12.85
CA GLU A 96 6.27 -1.82 13.65
C GLU A 96 5.03 -1.93 12.76
N GLN A 97 4.99 -1.17 11.66
CA GLN A 97 3.94 -1.22 10.67
C GLN A 97 3.84 -2.62 10.03
N ILE A 98 4.96 -3.26 9.66
CA ILE A 98 4.97 -4.64 9.14
C ILE A 98 4.33 -5.62 10.14
N LYS A 99 4.70 -5.51 11.42
CA LYS A 99 4.13 -6.36 12.49
C LYS A 99 2.64 -6.11 12.64
N ALA A 100 2.21 -4.86 12.64
CA ALA A 100 0.80 -4.48 12.70
C ALA A 100 0.02 -5.05 11.52
N HIS A 101 0.55 -4.98 10.30
CA HIS A 101 -0.11 -5.51 9.09
C HIS A 101 -0.27 -7.02 9.14
N LYS A 102 0.73 -7.74 9.68
CA LYS A 102 0.61 -9.18 9.89
C LYS A 102 -0.53 -9.50 10.87
N LYS A 103 -0.61 -8.78 11.99
CA LYS A 103 -1.69 -8.93 12.97
C LYS A 103 -3.06 -8.62 12.36
N THR A 104 -3.18 -7.50 11.64
CA THR A 104 -4.43 -7.13 10.97
C THR A 104 -4.86 -8.20 9.98
N LYS A 105 -3.94 -8.80 9.20
CA LYS A 105 -4.25 -9.90 8.28
C LYS A 105 -4.94 -11.07 9.00
N GLU A 106 -4.45 -11.42 10.18
CA GLU A 106 -5.01 -12.51 11.00
C GLU A 106 -6.39 -12.10 11.54
N GLU A 107 -6.54 -10.88 12.06
CA GLU A 107 -7.80 -10.33 12.59
C GLU A 107 -8.92 -10.22 11.53
N VAL A 108 -8.57 -9.89 10.29
CA VAL A 108 -9.56 -9.70 9.20
C VAL A 108 -9.77 -10.96 8.33
N SER A 109 -9.17 -12.10 8.71
CA SER A 109 -9.26 -13.36 7.97
C SER A 109 -10.71 -13.81 7.71
N GLY A 110 -11.59 -13.72 8.72
CA GLY A 110 -13.01 -14.04 8.54
C GLY A 110 -13.75 -13.11 7.57
N THR A 111 -13.30 -11.86 7.42
CA THR A 111 -13.87 -10.95 6.41
C THR A 111 -13.44 -11.38 5.01
N LEU A 112 -12.19 -11.80 4.83
CA LEU A 112 -11.69 -12.37 3.57
C LEU A 112 -12.48 -13.63 3.18
N GLU A 113 -12.70 -14.54 4.13
CA GLU A 113 -13.51 -15.76 3.90
C GLU A 113 -14.94 -15.41 3.47
N ALA A 114 -15.58 -14.45 4.15
CA ALA A 114 -16.93 -14.01 3.78
C ALA A 114 -16.98 -13.41 2.36
N VAL A 115 -15.97 -12.64 1.96
CA VAL A 115 -15.84 -12.07 0.61
C VAL A 115 -15.65 -13.16 -0.44
N GLN A 116 -14.80 -14.16 -0.18
CA GLN A 116 -14.60 -15.30 -1.07
C GLN A 116 -15.87 -16.14 -1.20
N ASN A 117 -16.56 -16.39 -0.09
CA ASN A 117 -17.82 -17.13 -0.06
C ASN A 117 -18.90 -16.43 -0.88
N ILE A 118 -19.12 -15.13 -0.71
CA ILE A 118 -20.13 -14.40 -1.48
C ILE A 118 -19.79 -14.36 -2.97
N GLN A 119 -18.51 -14.22 -3.34
CA GLN A 119 -18.07 -14.28 -4.74
C GLN A 119 -18.35 -15.66 -5.35
N SER A 120 -18.07 -16.74 -4.62
CA SER A 120 -18.37 -18.12 -5.03
C SER A 120 -19.88 -18.35 -5.20
N ILE A 121 -20.69 -17.94 -4.22
CA ILE A 121 -22.15 -18.06 -4.27
C ILE A 121 -22.73 -17.29 -5.47
N ILE A 122 -22.24 -16.08 -5.75
CA ILE A 122 -22.69 -15.28 -6.91
C ILE A 122 -22.40 -16.04 -8.22
N GLN A 123 -21.21 -16.65 -8.35
CA GLN A 123 -20.86 -17.43 -9.54
C GLN A 123 -21.73 -18.69 -9.67
N ALA A 124 -21.95 -19.42 -8.58
CA ALA A 124 -22.81 -20.60 -8.56
C ALA A 124 -24.26 -20.25 -8.91
N LEU A 125 -24.78 -19.13 -8.38
CA LEU A 125 -26.12 -18.63 -8.68
C LEU A 125 -26.28 -18.29 -10.15
N GLN A 126 -25.29 -17.63 -10.76
CA GLN A 126 -25.32 -17.30 -12.19
C GLN A 126 -25.36 -18.57 -13.05
N LYS A 127 -24.53 -19.57 -12.74
CA LYS A 127 -24.52 -20.87 -13.44
C LYS A 127 -25.87 -21.60 -13.28
N SER A 128 -26.44 -21.60 -12.08
CA SER A 128 -27.75 -22.21 -11.81
C SER A 128 -28.88 -21.53 -12.58
N LYS A 129 -28.86 -20.19 -12.66
CA LYS A 129 -29.80 -19.41 -13.46
C LYS A 129 -29.71 -19.72 -14.95
N GLU A 130 -28.50 -19.83 -15.50
CA GLU A 130 -28.28 -20.21 -16.91
C GLU A 130 -28.81 -21.62 -17.18
N ASN A 131 -28.50 -22.57 -16.31
CA ASN A 131 -29.00 -23.95 -16.41
C ASN A 131 -30.54 -24.01 -16.34
N TYR A 132 -31.17 -23.25 -15.43
CA TYR A 132 -32.62 -23.17 -15.32
C TYR A 132 -33.25 -22.64 -16.61
N ASN A 133 -32.71 -21.55 -17.17
CA ASN A 133 -33.20 -20.97 -18.42
C ASN A 133 -33.08 -21.96 -19.59
N THR A 134 -31.96 -22.67 -19.71
CA THR A 134 -31.76 -23.72 -20.72
C THR A 134 -32.83 -24.82 -20.60
N LYS A 135 -33.05 -25.33 -19.38
CA LYS A 135 -34.08 -26.35 -19.11
C LYS A 135 -35.48 -25.85 -19.45
N CYS A 136 -35.81 -24.59 -19.16
CA CYS A 136 -37.09 -24.00 -19.56
C CYS A 136 -37.26 -23.96 -21.09
N VAL A 137 -36.21 -23.59 -21.83
CA VAL A 137 -36.25 -23.57 -23.30
C VAL A 137 -36.41 -24.98 -23.88
N GLU A 138 -35.67 -25.96 -23.35
CA GLU A 138 -35.80 -27.37 -23.76
C GLU A 138 -37.20 -27.91 -23.49
N GLN A 139 -37.77 -27.63 -22.32
CA GLN A 139 -39.13 -28.03 -21.97
C GLN A 139 -40.18 -27.43 -22.92
N GLU A 140 -40.07 -26.14 -23.26
CA GLU A 140 -40.97 -25.48 -24.21
C GLU A 140 -40.81 -26.01 -25.64
N ARG A 141 -39.61 -26.47 -26.04
CA ARG A 141 -39.38 -27.16 -27.31
C ARG A 141 -40.08 -28.52 -27.33
N SER A 142 -39.86 -29.36 -26.31
CA SER A 142 -40.47 -30.70 -26.22
C SER A 142 -42.01 -30.65 -26.24
N LYS A 143 -42.62 -29.63 -25.61
CA LYS A 143 -44.08 -29.40 -25.69
C LYS A 143 -44.56 -29.08 -27.11
N LYS A 144 -43.81 -28.29 -27.87
CA LYS A 144 -44.16 -27.92 -29.26
C LYS A 144 -43.98 -29.07 -30.24
N GLU A 145 -43.06 -29.99 -29.97
CA GLU A 145 -42.78 -31.16 -30.81
C GLU A 145 -43.74 -32.34 -30.56
N GLY A 146 -44.71 -32.19 -29.65
CA GLY A 146 -45.77 -33.18 -29.43
C GLY A 146 -45.38 -34.36 -28.52
N ALA A 147 -44.35 -34.19 -27.69
CA ALA A 147 -43.94 -35.22 -26.72
C ALA A 147 -45.10 -35.62 -25.80
N THR A 148 -45.25 -36.92 -25.53
CA THR A 148 -46.33 -37.40 -24.65
C THR A 148 -46.08 -36.97 -23.20
N GLN A 149 -47.16 -36.76 -22.44
CA GLN A 149 -47.08 -36.31 -21.02
C GLN A 149 -46.10 -37.16 -20.18
N ARG A 150 -46.03 -38.47 -20.48
CA ARG A 150 -45.14 -39.43 -19.83
C ARG A 150 -43.65 -39.18 -20.08
N GLU A 151 -43.29 -38.66 -21.25
CA GLU A 151 -41.91 -38.33 -21.62
C GLU A 151 -41.48 -37.00 -20.98
N ILE A 152 -42.40 -36.02 -20.94
CA ILE A 152 -42.20 -34.73 -20.25
C ILE A 152 -42.00 -34.94 -18.74
N ASP A 153 -42.81 -35.80 -18.12
CA ASP A 153 -42.70 -36.12 -16.69
C ASP A 153 -41.39 -36.85 -16.39
N LYS A 154 -40.95 -37.76 -17.28
CA LYS A 154 -39.68 -38.50 -17.13
C LYS A 154 -38.45 -37.58 -17.27
N GLU A 155 -38.45 -36.66 -18.24
CA GLU A 155 -37.37 -35.66 -18.38
C GLU A 155 -37.32 -34.72 -17.17
N SER A 156 -38.48 -34.29 -16.66
CA SER A 156 -38.56 -33.44 -15.46
C SER A 156 -37.97 -34.13 -14.23
N LEU A 157 -38.24 -35.44 -14.08
CA LEU A 157 -37.74 -36.24 -12.97
C LEU A 157 -36.21 -36.48 -13.06
N LEU A 158 -35.70 -36.77 -14.25
CA LEU A 158 -34.26 -36.90 -14.50
C LEU A 158 -33.52 -35.58 -14.27
N SER A 159 -34.14 -34.47 -14.67
CA SER A 159 -33.61 -33.12 -14.51
C SER A 159 -33.56 -32.68 -13.04
N ALA A 160 -34.55 -33.10 -12.23
CA ALA A 160 -34.57 -32.90 -10.79
C ALA A 160 -33.49 -33.75 -10.07
N ILE A 161 -33.34 -35.01 -10.47
CA ILE A 161 -32.29 -35.90 -9.92
C ILE A 161 -30.89 -35.34 -10.20
N SER A 162 -30.65 -34.88 -11.43
CA SER A 162 -29.35 -34.29 -11.81
C SER A 162 -29.07 -32.98 -11.05
N ALA A 163 -30.11 -32.17 -10.76
CA ALA A 163 -29.95 -30.96 -9.96
C ALA A 163 -29.63 -31.24 -8.47
N MET A 164 -30.02 -32.40 -7.93
CA MET A 164 -29.65 -32.82 -6.57
C MET A 164 -28.23 -33.38 -6.47
N GLN A 165 -27.64 -33.82 -7.59
CA GLN A 165 -26.28 -34.38 -7.63
C GLN A 165 -25.20 -33.28 -7.80
N ASP A 166 -25.58 -32.09 -8.25
CA ASP A 166 -24.69 -30.93 -8.48
C ASP A 166 -24.62 -29.95 -7.28
N GLN A 167 -25.22 -30.29 -6.13
CA GLN A 167 -25.01 -29.52 -4.90
C GLN A 167 -23.66 -29.90 -4.27
N PRO A 168 -22.82 -28.90 -3.92
CA PRO A 168 -21.50 -29.14 -3.34
C PRO A 168 -21.56 -29.81 -1.96
#